data_AF-A0A965INK4-F1
#
_entry.id   AF-A0A965INK4-F1
#
_cell.length_a   1.000
_cell.length_b   1.000
_cell.length_c   1.000
_cell.angle_alpha   90.00
_cell.angle_beta   90.00
_cell.angle_gamma   90.00
#
_symmetry.space_group_name_H-M   'P 1'
#
loop_
_entity.id
_entity.type
_entity.pdbx_description
1 polymer ?
#
loop_
_entity_poly.entity_id
_entity_poly.type
_entity_poly.pdbx_seq_one_letter_code
_entity_poly.pdbx_strand_id
1 'polypeptide(L)'
;MYLIDGFNLSILGVFMSIKKEPLIIWQKWLDPFGDDSEESKWTDYENEHMIDTKIDEENKPIIKGRPVKVIASPMGLIPYSEHTASGRIFNFWTGHSNFNLSDNIIDYIEQIDGVETLDVFTRYRFRIAIGKCFDDSIVMNSINQKLYSILNNHEH
;
A
#
# COMPACT_ATOMS: atom_id res chain seq x y z
N MET A 1 -24.60 -61.98 14.66
CA MET A 1 -24.08 -61.49 15.95
C MET A 1 -22.64 -61.05 15.69
N TYR A 2 -22.37 -59.78 15.94
CA TYR A 2 -21.23 -58.99 15.45
C TYR A 2 -19.85 -59.56 15.79
N LEU A 3 -18.89 -59.36 14.87
CA LEU A 3 -17.52 -58.91 15.17
C LEU A 3 -16.87 -58.41 13.86
N ILE A 4 -16.97 -57.10 13.71
CA ILE A 4 -16.20 -56.22 12.83
C ILE A 4 -14.86 -56.00 13.52
N ASP A 5 -13.73 -56.32 12.88
CA ASP A 5 -12.44 -55.72 13.21
C ASP A 5 -11.45 -55.96 12.06
N GLY A 6 -10.80 -54.88 11.61
CA GLY A 6 -9.72 -54.94 10.63
C GLY A 6 -9.81 -53.94 9.47
N PHE A 7 -10.34 -52.73 9.68
CA PHE A 7 -10.06 -51.62 8.76
C PHE A 7 -8.57 -51.26 8.92
N ASN A 8 -7.76 -51.82 8.02
CA ASN A 8 -6.33 -51.57 7.98
C ASN A 8 -6.11 -50.11 7.56
N LEU A 9 -5.53 -49.34 8.49
CA LEU A 9 -5.30 -47.91 8.43
C LEU A 9 -4.19 -47.60 7.42
N SER A 10 -4.46 -47.68 6.11
CA SER A 10 -3.58 -47.10 5.09
C SER A 10 -3.93 -45.62 4.86
N ILE A 11 -3.98 -44.85 5.94
CA ILE A 11 -3.77 -43.40 5.88
C ILE A 11 -2.29 -43.22 6.21
N LEU A 12 -1.44 -43.71 5.30
CA LEU A 12 -0.08 -43.22 5.23
C LEU A 12 -0.24 -41.77 4.78
N GLY A 13 -0.20 -40.87 5.75
CA GLY A 13 -0.29 -39.44 5.53
C GLY A 13 0.74 -39.05 4.50
N VAL A 14 0.29 -38.90 3.26
CA VAL A 14 0.92 -38.00 2.31
C VAL A 14 0.67 -36.61 2.88
N PHE A 15 1.46 -36.22 3.88
CA PHE A 15 1.79 -34.82 4.07
C PHE A 15 2.63 -34.43 2.84
N MET A 16 1.93 -34.34 1.70
CA MET A 16 2.35 -33.54 0.58
C MET A 16 2.34 -32.15 1.17
N SER A 17 3.50 -31.69 1.63
CA SER A 17 3.77 -30.27 1.69
C SER A 17 3.49 -29.80 0.27
N ILE A 18 2.33 -29.17 0.07
CA ILE A 18 1.99 -28.52 -1.19
C ILE A 18 3.04 -27.42 -1.28
N LYS A 19 4.17 -27.71 -1.93
CA LYS A 19 5.20 -26.74 -2.26
C LYS A 19 4.52 -25.72 -3.16
N LYS A 20 4.01 -24.66 -2.54
CA LYS A 20 3.37 -23.56 -3.24
C LYS A 20 4.51 -22.69 -3.75
N GLU A 21 4.56 -22.51 -5.07
CA GLU A 21 5.54 -21.63 -5.70
C GLU A 21 5.53 -20.25 -5.02
N PRO A 22 6.70 -19.62 -4.85
CA PRO A 22 6.77 -18.29 -4.27
C PRO A 22 5.95 -17.32 -5.13
N LEU A 23 5.08 -16.56 -4.47
CA LEU A 23 4.13 -15.67 -5.11
C LEU A 23 4.06 -14.36 -4.33
N ILE A 24 4.08 -13.25 -5.06
CA ILE A 24 3.80 -11.93 -4.54
C ILE A 24 2.56 -11.37 -5.26
N ILE A 25 1.59 -10.93 -4.48
CA ILE A 25 0.41 -10.24 -4.98
C ILE A 25 0.56 -8.75 -4.65
N TRP A 26 0.52 -7.92 -5.68
CA TRP A 26 0.64 -6.47 -5.58
C TRP A 26 -0.73 -5.81 -5.52
N GLN A 27 -0.90 -4.89 -4.58
CA GLN A 27 -2.09 -4.07 -4.44
C GLN A 27 -1.70 -2.61 -4.33
N LYS A 28 -2.38 -1.74 -5.08
CA LYS A 28 -2.18 -0.29 -4.95
C LYS A 28 -2.52 0.11 -3.53
N TRP A 29 -1.61 0.82 -2.86
CA TRP A 29 -1.92 1.33 -1.54
C TRP A 29 -2.86 2.53 -1.67
N LEU A 30 -3.97 2.48 -0.97
CA LEU A 30 -4.95 3.56 -0.91
C LEU A 30 -4.75 4.32 0.40
N ASP A 31 -4.74 5.64 0.29
CA ASP A 31 -4.60 6.51 1.45
C ASP A 31 -5.91 6.51 2.24
N PRO A 32 -5.92 6.05 3.51
CA PRO A 32 -7.15 6.01 4.31
C PRO A 32 -7.72 7.42 4.61
N PHE A 33 -6.92 8.47 4.41
CA PHE A 33 -7.32 9.86 4.62
C PHE A 33 -7.54 10.63 3.31
N GLY A 34 -7.06 10.10 2.18
CA GLY A 34 -7.30 10.64 0.85
C GLY A 34 -8.74 10.37 0.43
N ASP A 35 -9.44 11.37 -0.11
CA ASP A 35 -10.65 11.07 -0.88
C ASP A 35 -10.21 10.43 -2.19
N ASP A 36 -10.76 9.27 -2.53
CA ASP A 36 -10.58 8.56 -3.81
C ASP A 36 -11.09 9.36 -5.03
N SER A 37 -11.38 10.65 -4.88
CA SER A 37 -11.90 11.47 -5.96
C SER A 37 -10.76 12.23 -6.65
N GLU A 38 -10.68 12.09 -7.97
CA GLU A 38 -9.98 12.97 -8.91
C GLU A 38 -10.44 14.46 -8.83
N GLU A 39 -11.13 14.86 -7.75
CA GLU A 39 -11.82 16.13 -7.54
C GLU A 39 -10.92 17.18 -6.86
N SER A 40 -9.67 16.82 -6.58
CA SER A 40 -8.61 17.77 -6.22
C SER A 40 -7.87 18.31 -7.43
N LYS A 41 -8.54 18.45 -8.58
CA LYS A 41 -8.12 19.46 -9.55
C LYS A 41 -8.19 20.79 -8.82
N TRP A 42 -7.03 21.42 -8.72
CA TRP A 42 -6.83 22.69 -8.05
C TRP A 42 -7.95 23.66 -8.39
N THR A 43 -8.53 24.26 -7.36
CA THR A 43 -9.31 25.48 -7.52
C THR A 43 -8.43 26.52 -8.21
N ASP A 44 -8.88 27.00 -9.35
CA ASP A 44 -8.37 28.19 -10.03
C ASP A 44 -8.27 29.35 -9.01
N TYR A 45 -7.09 29.57 -8.44
CA TYR A 45 -6.83 30.68 -7.52
C TYR A 45 -6.83 32.05 -8.23
N GLU A 46 -7.18 32.11 -9.51
CA GLU A 46 -7.25 33.36 -10.28
C GLU A 46 -8.68 33.91 -10.49
N ASN A 47 -9.74 33.23 -10.04
CA ASN A 47 -11.12 33.60 -10.38
C ASN A 47 -12.07 34.00 -9.22
N GLU A 48 -11.56 34.59 -8.14
CA GLU A 48 -12.42 35.33 -7.20
C GLU A 48 -12.01 36.81 -7.09
N HIS A 49 -12.25 37.54 -8.18
CA HIS A 49 -12.53 38.96 -8.09
C HIS A 49 -13.95 39.17 -7.53
N MET A 50 -14.01 40.01 -6.49
CA MET A 50 -15.18 40.79 -5.98
C MET A 50 -15.98 40.18 -4.82
N ILE A 51 -15.52 40.44 -3.59
CA ILE A 51 -16.41 40.55 -2.43
C ILE A 51 -16.98 41.97 -2.43
N ASP A 52 -18.19 42.15 -3.00
CA ASP A 52 -18.98 43.37 -2.80
C ASP A 52 -19.46 43.41 -1.35
N THR A 53 -18.92 44.34 -0.57
CA THR A 53 -19.21 44.48 0.85
C THR A 53 -20.49 45.29 1.00
N LYS A 54 -21.65 44.62 1.01
CA LYS A 54 -22.88 45.19 1.57
C LYS A 54 -23.19 44.47 2.89
N ILE A 55 -23.06 45.25 3.96
CA ILE A 55 -23.27 44.83 5.35
C ILE A 55 -24.77 44.91 5.62
N ASP A 56 -25.44 43.75 5.69
CA ASP A 56 -26.76 43.60 6.30
C ASP A 56 -26.64 42.67 7.52
N GLU A 57 -26.98 43.20 8.69
CA GLU A 57 -26.71 42.65 10.04
C GLU A 57 -27.51 41.37 10.43
N GLU A 58 -28.23 40.73 9.51
CA GLU A 58 -29.14 39.61 9.84
C GLU A 58 -28.86 38.27 9.15
N ASN A 59 -27.84 38.16 8.29
CA ASN A 59 -27.49 36.91 7.63
C ASN A 59 -26.11 36.41 8.09
N LYS A 60 -26.09 35.36 8.93
CA LYS A 60 -24.86 34.59 9.14
C LYS A 60 -24.35 34.14 7.77
N PRO A 61 -23.10 34.44 7.36
CA PRO A 61 -22.57 33.93 6.12
C PRO A 61 -22.57 32.40 6.21
N ILE A 62 -23.33 31.75 5.33
CA ILE A 62 -23.17 30.32 5.09
C ILE A 62 -21.83 30.20 4.39
N ILE A 63 -20.76 30.03 5.17
CA ILE A 63 -19.44 29.73 4.66
C ILE A 63 -19.57 28.36 3.98
N LYS A 64 -19.79 28.34 2.66
CA LYS A 64 -19.67 27.14 1.82
C LYS A 64 -18.18 26.80 1.63
N GLY A 65 -17.42 26.77 2.72
CA GLY A 65 -16.05 26.30 2.73
C GLY A 65 -16.07 24.78 2.79
N ARG A 66 -15.34 24.13 1.88
CA ARG A 66 -15.07 22.69 2.02
C ARG A 66 -14.40 22.47 3.39
N PRO A 67 -14.79 21.44 4.16
CA PRO A 67 -14.21 21.21 5.48
C PRO A 67 -12.69 20.99 5.35
N VAL A 68 -11.89 21.76 6.08
CA VAL A 68 -10.44 21.56 6.15
C VAL A 68 -10.17 20.30 6.95
N LYS A 69 -9.64 19.26 6.30
CA LYS A 69 -9.17 18.05 6.97
C LYS A 69 -7.90 18.38 7.74
N VAL A 70 -7.80 17.96 9.00
CA VAL A 70 -6.63 18.20 9.86
C VAL A 70 -6.20 16.91 10.55
N ILE A 71 -4.88 16.71 10.71
CA ILE A 71 -4.29 15.62 11.46
C ILE A 71 -3.84 16.16 12.82
N ALA A 72 -4.32 15.56 13.92
CA ALA A 72 -3.84 15.87 15.25
C ALA A 72 -2.56 15.07 15.53
N SER A 73 -1.42 15.77 15.64
CA SER A 73 -0.13 15.19 16.01
C SER A 73 0.34 15.75 17.35
N PRO A 74 1.30 15.11 18.06
CA PRO A 74 1.93 15.70 19.25
C PRO A 74 2.58 17.08 18.99
N MET A 75 2.89 17.41 17.73
CA MET A 75 3.45 18.69 17.31
C MET A 75 2.36 19.75 17.02
N GLY A 76 1.08 19.40 17.17
CA GLY A 76 -0.06 20.27 16.93
C GLY A 76 -0.97 19.78 15.79
N LEU A 77 -1.92 20.64 15.42
CA LEU A 77 -2.84 20.39 14.30
C LEU A 77 -2.13 20.71 12.99
N ILE A 78 -1.97 19.69 12.14
CA ILE A 78 -1.38 19.83 10.81
C ILE A 78 -2.51 19.79 9.79
N PRO A 79 -2.65 20.80 8.92
CA PRO A 79 -3.63 20.76 7.84
C PRO A 79 -3.29 19.63 6.86
N TYR A 80 -4.28 18.79 6.56
CA TYR A 80 -4.16 17.73 5.59
C TYR A 80 -4.36 18.31 4.19
N SER A 81 -3.24 18.76 3.62
CA SER A 81 -3.14 19.30 2.25
C SER A 81 -2.51 18.28 1.30
N GLU A 82 -2.54 18.55 0.01
CA GLU A 82 -1.88 17.73 -1.03
C GLU A 82 -0.39 17.50 -0.77
N HIS A 83 0.30 18.51 -0.23
CA HIS A 83 1.73 18.43 0.10
C HIS A 83 2.04 17.62 1.37
N THR A 84 1.00 17.21 2.11
CA THR A 84 1.13 16.36 3.31
C THR A 84 0.51 14.97 3.12
N ALA A 85 -0.21 14.75 2.01
CA ALA A 85 -0.86 13.48 1.71
C ALA A 85 0.16 12.47 1.16
N SER A 86 0.55 11.51 2.01
CA SER A 86 1.58 10.51 1.69
C SER A 86 1.27 9.72 0.41
N GLY A 87 -0.01 9.43 0.12
CA GLY A 87 -0.41 8.73 -1.11
C GLY A 87 -0.23 9.53 -2.41
N ARG A 88 -0.13 10.86 -2.33
CA ARG A 88 0.18 11.72 -3.50
C ARG A 88 1.67 11.98 -3.66
N ILE A 89 2.39 11.99 -2.55
CA ILE A 89 3.84 12.23 -2.56
C ILE A 89 4.56 11.01 -3.11
N PHE A 90 4.17 9.81 -2.67
CA PHE A 90 4.82 8.55 -3.06
C PHE A 90 3.85 7.63 -3.80
N ASN A 91 4.37 6.90 -4.79
CA ASN A 91 3.64 5.84 -5.46
C ASN A 91 3.72 4.55 -4.62
N PHE A 92 2.84 4.42 -3.62
CA PHE A 92 2.86 3.28 -2.72
C PHE A 92 2.16 2.05 -3.28
N TRP A 93 2.81 0.90 -3.08
CA TRP A 93 2.28 -0.42 -3.38
C TRP A 93 2.46 -1.34 -2.19
N THR A 94 1.46 -2.18 -1.92
CA THR A 94 1.51 -3.22 -0.90
C THR A 94 1.75 -4.57 -1.56
N GLY A 95 2.80 -5.25 -1.14
CA GLY A 95 3.10 -6.63 -1.54
C GLY A 95 2.63 -7.61 -0.46
N HIS A 96 1.92 -8.65 -0.88
CA HIS A 96 1.55 -9.80 -0.05
C HIS A 96 2.29 -11.03 -0.58
N SER A 97 3.19 -11.59 0.23
CA SER A 97 3.98 -12.76 -0.14
C SER A 97 3.45 -14.02 0.56
N ASN A 98 3.65 -15.19 -0.06
CA ASN A 98 3.42 -16.49 0.60
C ASN A 98 4.70 -17.09 1.20
N PHE A 99 5.83 -16.39 1.11
CA PHE A 99 7.12 -16.77 1.68
C PHE A 99 7.56 -15.74 2.73
N ASN A 100 8.40 -16.19 3.66
CA ASN A 100 8.90 -15.33 4.73
C ASN A 100 9.89 -14.29 4.16
N LEU A 101 9.66 -13.02 4.46
CA LEU A 101 10.59 -11.94 4.17
C LEU A 101 11.75 -12.01 5.17
N SER A 102 12.84 -12.67 4.77
CA SER A 102 14.09 -12.67 5.53
C SER A 102 14.86 -11.37 5.31
N ASP A 103 15.78 -11.04 6.22
CA ASP A 103 16.61 -9.83 6.13
C ASP A 103 17.34 -9.74 4.78
N ASN A 104 17.88 -10.88 4.30
CA ASN A 104 18.49 -10.95 2.97
C ASN A 104 17.52 -10.53 1.85
N ILE A 105 16.27 -11.02 1.89
CA ILE A 105 15.24 -10.68 0.89
C ILE A 105 14.91 -9.19 0.94
N ILE A 106 14.83 -8.62 2.14
CA ILE A 106 14.58 -7.20 2.37
C ILE A 106 15.71 -6.37 1.74
N ASP A 107 16.97 -6.72 2.04
CA ASP A 107 18.15 -6.05 1.48
C ASP A 107 18.15 -6.10 -0.07
N TYR A 108 17.75 -7.24 -0.65
CA TYR A 108 17.65 -7.35 -2.11
C TYR A 108 16.55 -6.48 -2.71
N ILE A 109 15.43 -6.30 -2.02
CA ILE A 109 14.35 -5.43 -2.51
C ILE A 109 14.78 -3.96 -2.46
N GLU A 110 15.48 -3.54 -1.41
CA GLU A 110 15.97 -2.16 -1.26
C GLU A 110 17.00 -1.77 -2.33
N GLN A 111 17.77 -2.74 -2.83
CA GLN A 111 18.80 -2.49 -3.86
C GLN A 111 18.24 -2.39 -5.28
N ILE A 112 16.93 -2.60 -5.50
CA ILE A 112 16.34 -2.57 -6.84
C ILE A 112 16.11 -1.13 -7.28
N ASP A 113 16.56 -0.82 -8.50
CA ASP A 113 16.34 0.48 -9.12
C ASP A 113 14.85 0.85 -9.16
N GLY A 114 14.54 2.04 -8.66
CA GLY A 114 13.18 2.57 -8.61
C GLY A 114 12.44 2.29 -7.30
N VAL A 115 12.95 1.44 -6.41
CA VAL A 115 12.46 1.33 -5.03
C VAL A 115 13.06 2.49 -4.22
N GLU A 116 12.20 3.36 -3.69
CA GLU A 116 12.60 4.52 -2.91
C GLU A 116 12.53 4.26 -1.40
N THR A 117 11.57 3.44 -0.99
CA THR A 117 11.39 3.07 0.42
C THR A 117 10.76 1.69 0.50
N LEU A 118 11.18 0.90 1.48
CA LEU A 118 10.60 -0.39 1.84
C LEU A 118 10.18 -0.35 3.32
N ASP A 119 8.96 -0.78 3.60
CA ASP A 119 8.40 -0.84 4.95
C ASP A 119 7.75 -2.22 5.17
N VAL A 120 8.27 -2.98 6.13
CA VAL A 120 7.84 -4.36 6.40
C VAL A 120 6.90 -4.36 7.60
N PHE A 121 5.61 -4.60 7.35
CA PHE A 121 4.60 -4.65 8.42
C PHE A 121 4.63 -5.98 9.16
N THR A 122 4.82 -7.07 8.42
CA THR A 122 4.81 -8.45 8.93
C THR A 122 5.72 -9.32 8.07
N ARG A 123 5.94 -10.56 8.51
CA ARG A 123 6.70 -11.59 7.76
C ARG A 123 6.24 -11.85 6.32
N TYR A 124 5.00 -11.51 5.97
CA TYR A 124 4.39 -11.79 4.66
C TYR A 124 3.82 -10.55 3.97
N ARG A 125 3.99 -9.37 4.58
CA ARG A 125 3.36 -8.15 4.08
C ARG A 125 4.30 -6.98 4.23
N PHE A 126 4.50 -6.28 3.13
CA PHE A 126 5.36 -5.13 3.04
C PHE A 126 4.73 -4.07 2.13
N ARG A 127 5.23 -2.85 2.23
CA ARG A 127 4.88 -1.73 1.37
C ARG A 127 6.16 -1.18 0.76
N ILE A 128 6.09 -0.85 -0.52
CA ILE A 128 7.15 -0.15 -1.24
C ILE A 128 6.65 1.19 -1.73
N ALA A 129 7.52 2.18 -1.73
CA ALA A 129 7.37 3.39 -2.53
C ALA A 129 8.18 3.23 -3.82
N ILE A 130 7.53 3.45 -4.96
CA ILE A 130 8.21 3.49 -6.26
C ILE A 130 8.45 4.94 -6.63
N GLY A 131 9.68 5.25 -7.04
CA GLY A 131 10.06 6.60 -7.46
C GLY A 131 9.23 7.05 -8.67
N LYS A 132 8.79 8.31 -8.67
CA LYS A 132 7.88 8.85 -9.72
C LYS A 132 8.44 8.83 -11.14
N CYS A 133 9.76 8.75 -11.29
CA CYS A 133 10.43 8.68 -12.59
C CYS A 133 10.55 7.24 -13.13
N PHE A 134 10.04 6.24 -12.40
CA PHE A 134 10.10 4.83 -12.76
C PHE A 134 8.70 4.30 -13.11
N ASP A 135 8.67 3.31 -13.99
CA ASP A 135 7.46 2.56 -14.31
C ASP A 135 7.23 1.48 -13.24
N ASP A 136 6.07 1.50 -12.62
CA ASP A 136 5.74 0.62 -11.51
C ASP A 136 5.63 -0.85 -11.91
N SER A 137 5.16 -1.13 -13.13
CA SER A 137 5.08 -2.49 -13.67
C SER A 137 6.48 -3.07 -13.91
N ILE A 138 7.42 -2.26 -14.40
CA ILE A 138 8.80 -2.68 -14.62
C ILE A 138 9.51 -2.96 -13.28
N VAL A 139 9.34 -2.08 -12.30
CA VAL A 139 9.96 -2.23 -10.97
C VAL A 139 9.41 -3.48 -10.27
N MET A 140 8.09 -3.69 -10.26
CA MET A 140 7.49 -4.89 -9.67
C MET A 140 7.94 -6.18 -10.35
N ASN A 141 8.03 -6.17 -11.68
CA ASN A 141 8.51 -7.34 -12.41
C ASN A 141 9.99 -7.63 -12.08
N SER A 142 10.82 -6.59 -11.93
CA SER A 142 12.22 -6.72 -11.53
C SER A 142 12.36 -7.32 -10.12
N ILE A 143 11.52 -6.87 -9.19
CA ILE A 143 11.41 -7.45 -7.84
C ILE A 143 11.03 -8.94 -7.91
N ASN A 144 9.97 -9.28 -8.63
CA ASN A 144 9.50 -10.66 -8.75
C ASN A 144 10.60 -11.57 -9.32
N GLN A 145 11.24 -11.15 -10.42
CA GLN A 145 12.31 -11.93 -11.07
C GLN A 145 13.49 -12.17 -10.12
N LYS A 146 13.96 -11.11 -9.45
CA LYS A 146 15.08 -11.21 -8.51
C LYS A 146 14.76 -12.14 -7.36
N LEU A 147 13.59 -12.00 -6.74
CA LEU A 147 13.20 -12.81 -5.61
C LEU A 147 12.97 -14.28 -5.97
N TYR A 148 12.31 -14.55 -7.10
CA TYR A 148 12.12 -15.93 -7.55
C TYR A 148 13.45 -16.61 -7.88
N SER A 149 14.43 -15.88 -8.43
CA SER A 149 15.77 -16.43 -8.64
C SER A 149 16.44 -16.86 -7.33
N ILE A 150 16.34 -16.04 -6.28
CA ILE A 150 16.97 -16.31 -4.98
C ILE A 150 16.27 -17.46 -4.27
N LEU A 151 14.93 -17.46 -4.26
CA LEU A 151 14.14 -18.48 -3.58
C LEU A 151 14.32 -19.85 -4.24
N ASN A 152 14.38 -19.91 -5.57
CA ASN A 152 14.61 -21.17 -6.29
C ASN A 152 16.04 -21.70 -6.09
N ASN A 153 17.04 -20.81 -5.99
CA ASN A 153 18.43 -21.22 -5.74
C ASN A 153 18.65 -21.77 -4.33
N HIS A 154 17.83 -21.37 -3.36
CA HIS A 154 17.89 -21.86 -1.97
C HIS A 154 17.23 -23.24 -1.75
N GLU A 155 16.56 -23.80 -2.77
CA GLU A 155 15.92 -25.12 -2.69
C GLU A 155 16.82 -26.29 -3.15
N HIS A 156 18.09 -26.03 -3.51
CA HIS A 156 19.11 -27.04 -3.85
C HIS A 156 20.22 -27.09 -2.81
#